data_AF-A0A4S2FAP5-F1
#
_entry.id   AF-A0A4S2FAP5-F1
#
_cell.length_a   1.000
_cell.length_b   1.000
_cell.length_c   1.000
_cell.angle_alpha   90.00
_cell.angle_beta   90.00
_cell.angle_gamma   90.00
#
_symmetry.space_group_name_H-M   'P 1'
#
loop_
_entity.id
_entity.type
_entity.pdbx_description
1 polymer ?
#
loop_
_entity_poly.entity_id
_entity_poly.type
_entity_poly.pdbx_seq_one_letter_code
_entity_poly.pdbx_strand_id
1 'polypeptide(L)'
;MLERMNIVSKHTLFSNSATGSKHVQDGLSNEDSVLTLEHDDYQIVAVADGHGARECFRSEIGSRLAVDVAVKNLELFAQTIKRYDLYSYLEQEKERDELVRSLIQDIVDHWNQYVYADIKAYPIQDDEYERAQTLSSIYQKGMYLTNIYGSTLLAALMTPEYILIVQQGDGTCAVFNEDGSLDDPMPEDDLCIRNLTTSLCDKDAAKRMRYVFIDRRENDPMALFLASDGVERSFYDTIHLSAFYAELCLELCELEGADLETYLSHLLPQISERGSRDDVTMAGLMDAGRIMAAREALTRTVNVARKMDLMKSAETILKQETNTKKHYVRESEKIEHEIHDVDGKILELEEKKSHLLQDLEKMKTMHTSQILVCKEAETEFDEANGMFVRSLMALEEGD
;
A
#
# COMPACT_ATOMS: atom_id res chain seq x y z
N MET A 1 -26.49 -41.22 8.53
CA MET A 1 -25.57 -41.83 7.55
C MET A 1 -26.07 -41.42 6.16
N LEU A 2 -25.75 -40.18 5.78
CA LEU A 2 -26.00 -39.67 4.43
C LEU A 2 -24.75 -40.01 3.63
N GLU A 3 -24.91 -40.77 2.56
CA GLU A 3 -23.86 -41.01 1.57
C GLU A 3 -23.36 -39.65 1.06
N ARG A 4 -22.19 -39.21 1.56
CA ARG A 4 -21.40 -38.20 0.88
C ARG A 4 -20.99 -38.85 -0.44
N MET A 5 -21.61 -38.41 -1.53
CA MET A 5 -21.16 -38.73 -2.88
C MET A 5 -19.65 -38.45 -2.91
N ASN A 6 -18.86 -39.45 -3.28
CA ASN A 6 -17.45 -39.32 -3.64
C ASN A 6 -17.36 -38.38 -4.86
N ILE A 7 -17.44 -37.07 -4.62
CA ILE A 7 -16.77 -36.11 -5.47
C ILE A 7 -15.32 -36.25 -5.04
N VAL A 8 -14.52 -36.94 -5.85
CA VAL A 8 -13.07 -36.83 -5.73
C VAL A 8 -12.76 -35.34 -5.86
N SER A 9 -12.47 -34.69 -4.74
CA SER A 9 -12.08 -33.28 -4.72
C SER A 9 -10.84 -33.15 -5.58
N LYS A 10 -11.00 -32.54 -6.77
CA LYS A 10 -9.89 -32.19 -7.64
C LYS A 10 -9.26 -30.95 -7.01
N HIS A 11 -8.18 -31.16 -6.29
CA HIS A 11 -7.40 -30.06 -5.76
C HIS A 11 -6.59 -29.45 -6.91
N THR A 12 -6.55 -28.12 -6.99
CA THR A 12 -5.72 -27.40 -7.94
C THR A 12 -4.45 -26.98 -7.23
N LEU A 13 -3.33 -27.64 -7.56
CA LEU A 13 -1.98 -27.26 -7.13
C LEU A 13 -1.40 -26.27 -8.14
N PHE A 14 -0.78 -25.20 -7.65
CA PHE A 14 -0.15 -24.22 -8.52
C PHE A 14 1.08 -23.58 -7.88
N SER A 15 1.96 -23.05 -8.73
CA SER A 15 3.10 -22.24 -8.34
C SER A 15 3.59 -21.40 -9.51
N ASN A 16 4.09 -20.21 -9.22
CA ASN A 16 4.85 -19.42 -10.17
C ASN A 16 5.78 -18.44 -9.45
N SER A 17 6.79 -17.96 -10.15
CA SER A 17 7.77 -16.99 -9.66
C SER A 17 8.15 -16.05 -10.80
N ALA A 18 8.20 -14.76 -10.52
CA ALA A 18 8.54 -13.74 -11.49
C ALA A 18 9.64 -12.81 -10.97
N THR A 19 10.60 -12.51 -11.84
CA THR A 19 11.63 -11.50 -11.55
C THR A 19 10.99 -10.14 -11.34
N GLY A 20 11.37 -9.47 -10.26
CA GLY A 20 10.86 -8.18 -9.88
C GLY A 20 11.20 -7.10 -10.88
N SER A 21 10.31 -6.11 -11.01
CA SER A 21 10.52 -5.02 -11.98
C SER A 21 11.80 -4.23 -11.72
N LYS A 22 12.26 -4.14 -10.46
CA LYS A 22 13.56 -3.55 -10.10
C LYS A 22 14.72 -4.46 -10.49
N HIS A 23 14.64 -5.76 -10.22
CA HIS A 23 15.66 -6.74 -10.65
C HIS A 23 15.83 -6.77 -12.16
N VAL A 24 14.72 -6.72 -12.92
CA VAL A 24 14.76 -6.58 -14.38
C VAL A 24 15.45 -5.28 -14.81
N GLN A 25 15.19 -4.15 -14.15
CA GLN A 25 15.85 -2.87 -14.45
C GLN A 25 17.36 -2.89 -14.16
N ASP A 26 17.74 -3.56 -13.07
CA ASP A 26 19.13 -3.65 -12.60
C ASP A 26 19.92 -4.80 -13.28
N GLY A 27 19.25 -5.63 -14.09
CA GLY A 27 19.85 -6.81 -14.75
C GLY A 27 20.20 -7.93 -13.77
N LEU A 28 19.47 -8.03 -12.66
CA LEU A 28 19.61 -9.06 -11.64
C LEU A 28 18.70 -10.26 -11.94
N SER A 29 19.11 -11.43 -11.45
CA SER A 29 18.31 -12.66 -11.46
C SER A 29 17.16 -12.57 -10.47
N ASN A 30 16.20 -13.49 -10.60
CA ASN A 30 15.22 -13.75 -9.56
C ASN A 30 15.92 -14.48 -8.40
N GLU A 31 15.82 -13.94 -7.19
CA GLU A 31 16.37 -14.49 -5.96
C GLU A 31 15.35 -15.34 -5.20
N ASP A 32 14.07 -15.28 -5.56
CA ASP A 32 13.04 -16.18 -5.03
C ASP A 32 13.13 -17.58 -5.65
N SER A 33 12.54 -18.55 -4.96
CA SER A 33 12.35 -19.91 -5.46
C SER A 33 11.02 -20.50 -4.99
N VAL A 34 10.48 -21.38 -5.82
CA VAL A 34 9.24 -22.11 -5.54
C VAL A 34 9.36 -23.55 -6.00
N LEU A 35 8.80 -24.46 -5.23
CA LEU A 35 8.69 -25.86 -5.60
C LEU A 35 7.37 -26.44 -5.11
N THR A 36 6.75 -27.27 -5.95
CA THR A 36 5.52 -28.00 -5.63
C THR A 36 5.69 -29.47 -5.93
N LEU A 37 5.05 -30.32 -5.14
CA LEU A 37 5.05 -31.76 -5.31
C LEU A 37 3.63 -32.29 -5.11
N GLU A 38 3.13 -33.02 -6.09
CA GLU A 38 1.85 -33.72 -6.02
C GLU A 38 2.09 -35.22 -5.91
N HIS A 39 1.50 -35.85 -4.89
CA HIS A 39 1.45 -37.30 -4.71
C HIS A 39 0.01 -37.72 -4.42
N ASP A 40 -0.32 -39.00 -4.61
CA ASP A 40 -1.66 -39.55 -4.39
C ASP A 40 -2.18 -39.33 -2.95
N ASP A 41 -1.27 -39.19 -1.99
CA ASP A 41 -1.56 -39.15 -0.55
C ASP A 41 -1.25 -37.79 0.10
N TYR A 42 -0.57 -36.90 -0.60
CA TYR A 42 -0.16 -35.60 -0.05
C TYR A 42 0.25 -34.62 -1.15
N GLN A 43 0.13 -33.34 -0.84
CA GLN A 43 0.66 -32.25 -1.65
C GLN A 43 1.62 -31.43 -0.81
N ILE A 44 2.71 -30.96 -1.44
CA ILE A 44 3.68 -30.08 -0.79
C ILE A 44 3.85 -28.83 -1.65
N VAL A 45 3.88 -27.68 -0.98
CA VAL A 45 4.23 -26.39 -1.58
C VAL A 45 5.34 -25.76 -0.75
N ALA A 46 6.32 -25.14 -1.40
CA ALA A 46 7.40 -24.41 -0.73
C ALA A 46 7.75 -23.15 -1.53
N VAL A 47 7.90 -22.04 -0.82
CA VAL A 47 8.34 -20.73 -1.32
C VAL A 47 9.50 -20.26 -0.45
N ALA A 48 10.52 -19.69 -1.08
CA ALA A 48 11.65 -19.09 -0.40
C ALA A 48 12.05 -17.80 -1.10
N ASP A 49 12.34 -16.78 -0.31
CA ASP A 49 12.79 -15.45 -0.76
C ASP A 49 14.26 -15.27 -0.36
N GLY A 50 15.11 -15.07 -1.37
CA GLY A 50 16.54 -14.88 -1.18
C GLY A 50 16.86 -13.43 -0.84
N HIS A 51 17.72 -13.19 0.15
CA HIS A 51 17.99 -11.82 0.59
C HIS A 51 18.71 -10.98 -0.47
N GLY A 52 18.12 -9.86 -0.89
CA GLY A 52 18.74 -8.89 -1.81
C GLY A 52 19.86 -8.02 -1.20
N ALA A 53 20.38 -8.38 -0.03
CA ALA A 53 21.52 -7.69 0.59
C ALA A 53 22.81 -8.04 -0.17
N ARG A 54 23.73 -7.07 -0.33
CA ARG A 54 24.95 -7.25 -1.15
C ARG A 54 25.89 -8.33 -0.59
N GLU A 55 25.81 -8.56 0.71
CA GLU A 55 26.51 -9.63 1.42
C GLU A 55 25.92 -11.03 1.22
N CYS A 56 24.71 -11.13 0.68
CA CYS A 56 23.98 -12.36 0.37
C CYS A 56 24.06 -12.68 -1.13
N PHE A 57 25.25 -12.53 -1.73
CA PHE A 57 25.46 -12.57 -3.18
C PHE A 57 25.23 -13.94 -3.86
N ARG A 58 24.80 -14.98 -3.13
CA ARG A 58 24.32 -16.27 -3.66
C ARG A 58 22.95 -16.66 -3.08
N SER A 59 22.15 -15.67 -2.68
CA SER A 59 20.74 -15.74 -2.25
C SER A 59 19.90 -16.64 -3.16
N GLU A 60 19.98 -16.46 -4.49
CA GLU A 60 19.31 -17.26 -5.53
C GLU A 60 19.60 -18.78 -5.45
N ILE A 61 20.78 -19.15 -4.94
CA ILE A 61 21.16 -20.54 -4.69
C ILE A 61 20.58 -20.97 -3.34
N GLY A 62 20.67 -20.09 -2.34
CA GLY A 62 20.13 -20.31 -1.01
C GLY A 62 18.64 -20.61 -0.98
N SER A 63 17.82 -19.83 -1.69
CA SER A 63 16.38 -20.00 -1.80
C SER A 63 16.00 -21.27 -2.55
N ARG A 64 16.71 -21.57 -3.65
CA ARG A 64 16.53 -22.84 -4.39
C ARG A 64 16.82 -24.05 -3.52
N LEU A 65 17.94 -24.01 -2.78
CA LEU A 65 18.28 -25.06 -1.83
C LEU A 65 17.22 -25.17 -0.71
N ALA A 66 16.68 -24.04 -0.23
CA ALA A 66 15.66 -24.01 0.82
C ALA A 66 14.39 -24.77 0.41
N VAL A 67 13.84 -24.48 -0.77
CA VAL A 67 12.63 -25.19 -1.25
C VAL A 67 12.92 -26.66 -1.53
N ASP A 68 14.08 -27.00 -2.10
CA ASP A 68 14.48 -28.38 -2.38
C ASP A 68 14.58 -29.22 -1.10
N VAL A 69 15.21 -28.70 -0.05
CA VAL A 69 15.34 -29.44 1.22
C VAL A 69 14.01 -29.52 1.94
N ALA A 70 13.20 -28.46 1.91
CA ALA A 70 11.90 -28.45 2.58
C ALA A 70 10.99 -29.53 1.98
N VAL A 71 10.87 -29.58 0.64
CA VAL A 71 10.05 -30.59 -0.04
C VAL A 71 10.52 -32.00 0.27
N LYS A 72 11.83 -32.28 0.19
CA LYS A 72 12.39 -33.61 0.49
C LYS A 72 12.13 -34.06 1.93
N ASN A 73 12.31 -33.16 2.90
CA ASN A 73 12.13 -33.49 4.31
C ASN A 73 10.64 -33.63 4.67
N LEU A 74 9.76 -32.79 4.11
CA LEU A 74 8.31 -32.90 4.28
C LEU A 74 7.76 -34.19 3.64
N GLU A 75 8.28 -34.57 2.47
CA GLU A 75 7.95 -35.84 1.83
C GLU A 75 8.36 -37.02 2.71
N LEU A 76 9.60 -37.04 3.21
CA LEU A 76 10.08 -38.08 4.11
C LEU A 76 9.24 -38.14 5.40
N PHE A 77 8.86 -36.99 5.95
CA PHE A 77 7.99 -36.88 7.11
C PHE A 77 6.63 -37.53 6.83
N ALA A 78 5.94 -37.13 5.75
CA ALA A 78 4.65 -37.69 5.36
C ALA A 78 4.71 -39.23 5.19
N GLN A 79 5.73 -39.71 4.47
CA GLN A 79 5.95 -41.15 4.26
C GLN A 79 6.23 -41.88 5.57
N THR A 80 6.96 -41.26 6.50
CA THR A 80 7.27 -41.84 7.81
C THR A 80 6.03 -41.92 8.69
N ILE A 81 5.23 -40.85 8.77
CA ILE A 81 3.97 -40.82 9.51
C ILE A 81 3.05 -41.93 9.01
N LYS A 82 2.86 -42.06 7.69
CA LYS A 82 2.02 -43.10 7.09
C LYS A 82 2.57 -44.51 7.31
N ARG A 83 3.88 -44.72 7.10
CA ARG A 83 4.50 -46.05 7.20
C ARG A 83 4.45 -46.63 8.61
N TYR A 84 4.58 -45.79 9.63
CA TYR A 84 4.61 -46.21 11.03
C TYR A 84 3.32 -45.91 11.80
N ASP A 85 2.27 -45.43 11.12
CA ASP A 85 0.96 -45.11 11.70
C ASP A 85 1.08 -44.15 12.90
N LEU A 86 1.80 -43.04 12.71
CA LEU A 86 2.09 -42.07 13.77
C LEU A 86 1.01 -40.98 13.91
N TYR A 87 -0.17 -41.16 13.30
CA TYR A 87 -1.25 -40.17 13.36
C TYR A 87 -1.68 -39.86 14.81
N SER A 88 -1.73 -40.87 15.69
CA SER A 88 -2.05 -40.66 17.10
C SER A 88 -1.00 -39.83 17.86
N TYR A 89 0.26 -39.84 17.41
CA TYR A 89 1.30 -38.99 17.97
C TYR A 89 1.11 -37.53 17.55
N LEU A 90 0.65 -37.29 16.31
CA LEU A 90 0.35 -35.94 15.83
C LEU A 90 -0.84 -35.31 16.55
N GLU A 91 -1.79 -36.11 17.05
CA GLU A 91 -2.93 -35.62 17.83
C GLU A 91 -2.49 -35.06 19.20
N GLN A 92 -1.42 -35.60 19.79
CA GLN A 92 -0.92 -35.14 21.09
C GLN A 92 0.05 -33.97 20.91
N GLU A 93 -0.24 -32.84 21.55
CA GLU A 93 0.50 -31.58 21.33
C GLU A 93 2.01 -31.69 21.57
N LYS A 94 2.41 -32.37 22.65
CA LYS A 94 3.82 -32.49 23.02
C LYS A 94 4.58 -33.38 22.04
N GLU A 95 4.04 -34.54 21.71
CA GLU A 95 4.63 -35.52 20.80
C GLU A 95 4.68 -34.97 19.37
N ARG A 96 3.63 -34.25 18.96
CA ARG A 96 3.62 -33.49 17.70
C ARG A 96 4.74 -32.48 17.67
N ASP A 97 4.90 -31.66 18.72
CA ASP A 97 5.97 -30.66 18.78
C ASP A 97 7.35 -31.33 18.67
N GLU A 98 7.60 -32.41 19.39
CA GLU A 98 8.87 -33.16 19.30
C GLU A 98 9.17 -33.64 17.87
N LEU A 99 8.18 -34.20 17.17
CA LEU A 99 8.32 -34.66 15.78
C LEU A 99 8.54 -33.51 14.79
N VAL A 100 7.72 -32.46 14.88
CA VAL A 100 7.82 -31.30 13.97
C VAL A 100 9.13 -30.54 14.20
N ARG A 101 9.59 -30.42 15.45
CA ARG A 101 10.88 -29.80 15.77
C ARG A 101 12.06 -30.62 15.24
N SER A 102 11.96 -31.94 15.25
CA SER A 102 12.96 -32.80 14.59
C SER A 102 13.00 -32.53 13.07
N LEU A 103 11.84 -32.47 12.41
CA LEU A 103 11.74 -32.14 10.99
C LEU A 103 12.35 -30.77 10.68
N ILE A 104 12.03 -29.74 11.47
CA ILE A 104 12.57 -28.39 11.32
C ILE A 104 14.11 -28.40 11.45
N GLN A 105 14.64 -29.14 12.42
CA GLN A 105 16.08 -29.30 12.61
C GLN A 105 16.72 -29.95 11.38
N ASP A 106 16.12 -31.01 10.84
CA ASP A 106 16.60 -31.69 9.63
C ASP A 106 16.58 -30.76 8.41
N ILE A 107 15.55 -29.93 8.24
CA ILE A 107 15.47 -28.93 7.16
C ILE A 107 16.66 -27.96 7.24
N VAL A 108 16.89 -27.37 8.41
CA VAL A 108 17.97 -26.39 8.62
C VAL A 108 19.36 -27.04 8.47
N ASP A 109 19.54 -28.25 8.99
CA ASP A 109 20.82 -28.97 8.90
C ASP A 109 21.13 -29.39 7.46
N HIS A 110 20.14 -29.90 6.72
CA HIS A 110 20.33 -30.24 5.31
C HIS A 110 20.60 -29.00 4.47
N TRP A 111 19.88 -27.89 4.70
CA TRP A 111 20.15 -26.63 4.01
C TRP A 111 21.60 -26.18 4.22
N ASN A 112 22.05 -26.14 5.48
CA ASN A 112 23.43 -25.79 5.83
C ASN A 112 24.45 -26.73 5.15
N GLN A 113 24.19 -28.04 5.16
CA GLN A 113 25.06 -29.03 4.51
C GLN A 113 25.20 -28.76 3.00
N TYR A 114 24.10 -28.48 2.31
CA TYR A 114 24.13 -28.18 0.88
C TYR A 114 24.81 -26.85 0.57
N VAL A 115 24.61 -25.82 1.40
CA VAL A 115 25.35 -24.55 1.29
C VAL A 115 26.87 -24.78 1.40
N TYR A 116 27.32 -25.52 2.42
CA TYR A 116 28.75 -25.84 2.56
C TYR A 116 29.29 -26.71 1.42
N ALA A 117 28.46 -27.62 0.88
CA ALA A 117 28.82 -28.41 -0.29
C ALA A 117 28.97 -27.52 -1.55
N ASP A 118 28.08 -26.54 -1.73
CA ASP A 118 28.15 -25.60 -2.85
C ASP A 118 29.40 -24.71 -2.76
N ILE A 119 29.69 -24.15 -1.58
CA ILE A 119 30.93 -23.37 -1.35
C ILE A 119 32.17 -24.21 -1.66
N LYS A 120 32.16 -25.50 -1.31
CA LYS A 120 33.28 -26.40 -1.58
C LYS A 120 33.43 -26.70 -3.07
N ALA A 121 32.33 -26.85 -3.80
CA ALA A 121 32.32 -27.09 -5.24
C ALA A 121 32.67 -25.83 -6.03
N TYR A 122 32.20 -24.68 -5.57
CA TYR A 122 32.36 -23.36 -6.17
C TYR A 122 32.92 -22.38 -5.12
N PRO A 123 34.24 -22.41 -4.85
CA PRO A 123 34.85 -21.50 -3.89
C PRO A 123 34.54 -20.04 -4.18
N ILE A 124 34.39 -19.23 -3.13
CA ILE A 124 34.11 -17.80 -3.22
C ILE A 124 35.30 -17.10 -3.87
N GLN A 125 35.02 -16.30 -4.89
CA GLN A 125 36.02 -15.54 -5.65
C GLN A 125 36.32 -14.18 -5.00
N ASP A 126 37.46 -13.59 -5.35
CA ASP A 126 37.89 -12.30 -4.78
C ASP A 126 36.89 -11.17 -5.09
N ASP A 127 36.30 -11.15 -6.28
CA ASP A 127 35.28 -10.17 -6.66
C ASP A 127 33.96 -10.34 -5.89
N GLU A 128 33.60 -11.57 -5.52
CA GLU A 128 32.45 -11.85 -4.65
C GLU A 128 32.71 -11.36 -3.22
N TYR A 129 33.92 -11.55 -2.69
CA TYR A 129 34.30 -11.00 -1.39
C TYR A 129 34.24 -9.47 -1.36
N GLU A 130 34.56 -8.79 -2.46
CA GLU A 130 34.45 -7.32 -2.54
C GLU A 130 32.99 -6.85 -2.45
N ARG A 131 32.02 -7.60 -3.00
CA ARG A 131 30.58 -7.29 -2.90
C ARG A 131 30.07 -7.29 -1.47
N ALA A 132 30.62 -8.17 -0.62
CA ALA A 132 30.23 -8.32 0.78
C ALA A 132 30.67 -7.17 1.70
N GLN A 133 31.40 -6.17 1.19
CA GLN A 133 31.80 -4.96 1.90
C GLN A 133 32.30 -5.21 3.33
N THR A 134 31.51 -4.85 4.35
CA THR A 134 31.88 -4.97 5.77
C THR A 134 32.03 -6.42 6.23
N LEU A 135 31.33 -7.37 5.62
CA LEU A 135 31.39 -8.80 5.94
C LEU A 135 32.49 -9.57 5.20
N SER A 136 33.14 -8.94 4.21
CA SER A 136 34.22 -9.53 3.41
C SER A 136 35.29 -10.21 4.28
N SER A 137 35.83 -9.49 5.26
CA SER A 137 36.88 -10.00 6.16
C SER A 137 36.43 -11.13 7.09
N ILE A 138 35.12 -11.24 7.34
CA ILE A 138 34.51 -12.29 8.14
C ILE A 138 34.37 -13.56 7.29
N TYR A 139 33.88 -13.42 6.06
CA TYR A 139 33.75 -14.53 5.12
C TYR A 139 35.11 -15.11 4.71
N GLN A 140 36.12 -14.29 4.49
CA GLN A 140 37.50 -14.74 4.20
C GLN A 140 38.11 -15.59 5.32
N LYS A 141 37.66 -15.40 6.57
CA LYS A 141 38.05 -16.23 7.73
C LYS A 141 37.23 -17.51 7.85
N GLY A 142 36.32 -17.79 6.91
CA GLY A 142 35.43 -18.94 6.93
C GLY A 142 34.29 -18.82 7.94
N MET A 143 33.98 -17.62 8.43
CA MET A 143 32.95 -17.39 9.44
C MET A 143 31.65 -16.91 8.77
N TYR A 144 30.50 -17.33 9.29
CA TYR A 144 29.16 -16.90 8.82
C TYR A 144 28.92 -17.10 7.32
N LEU A 145 29.55 -18.12 6.72
CA LEU A 145 29.45 -18.37 5.28
C LEU A 145 28.03 -18.66 4.80
N THR A 146 27.15 -19.16 5.68
CA THR A 146 25.74 -19.39 5.38
C THR A 146 24.98 -18.10 5.08
N ASN A 147 25.43 -16.95 5.59
CA ASN A 147 24.83 -15.65 5.29
C ASN A 147 24.92 -15.27 3.81
N ILE A 148 25.93 -15.79 3.08
CA ILE A 148 26.08 -15.58 1.64
C ILE A 148 24.86 -16.10 0.85
N TYR A 149 24.18 -17.10 1.40
CA TYR A 149 23.04 -17.80 0.81
C TYR A 149 21.73 -17.43 1.52
N GLY A 150 21.72 -16.35 2.33
CA GLY A 150 20.59 -16.04 3.19
C GLY A 150 19.25 -16.06 2.47
N SER A 151 18.27 -16.73 3.08
CA SER A 151 16.96 -17.01 2.49
C SER A 151 15.91 -17.20 3.58
N THR A 152 14.69 -16.79 3.30
CA THR A 152 13.49 -17.22 4.04
C THR A 152 13.10 -18.66 3.63
N LEU A 153 12.09 -19.21 4.29
CA LEU A 153 11.41 -20.44 3.89
C LEU A 153 9.98 -20.44 4.41
N LEU A 154 9.03 -20.70 3.54
CA LEU A 154 7.64 -20.98 3.89
C LEU A 154 7.22 -22.24 3.13
N ALA A 155 6.80 -23.28 3.85
CA ALA A 155 6.43 -24.55 3.23
C ALA A 155 5.23 -25.19 3.94
N ALA A 156 4.40 -25.89 3.16
CA ALA A 156 3.24 -26.60 3.68
C ALA A 156 3.16 -28.02 3.11
N LEU A 157 2.87 -28.98 3.99
CA LEU A 157 2.50 -30.35 3.68
C LEU A 157 1.01 -30.52 3.96
N MET A 158 0.25 -30.91 2.95
CA MET A 158 -1.18 -31.16 3.04
C MET A 158 -1.44 -32.66 2.81
N THR A 159 -2.07 -33.31 3.79
CA THR A 159 -2.52 -34.70 3.72
C THR A 159 -4.05 -34.76 3.86
N PRO A 160 -4.72 -35.89 3.63
CA PRO A 160 -6.15 -36.01 3.93
C PRO A 160 -6.50 -35.74 5.41
N GLU A 161 -5.57 -35.98 6.34
CA GLU A 161 -5.81 -35.88 7.78
C GLU A 161 -5.38 -34.53 8.38
N TYR A 162 -4.32 -33.92 7.89
CA TYR A 162 -3.73 -32.72 8.49
C TYR A 162 -3.05 -31.79 7.48
N ILE A 163 -2.82 -30.55 7.90
CA ILE A 163 -1.93 -29.60 7.22
C ILE A 163 -0.83 -29.20 8.19
N LEU A 164 0.43 -29.30 7.77
CA LEU A 164 1.59 -28.83 8.50
C LEU A 164 2.25 -27.71 7.72
N ILE A 165 2.35 -26.53 8.33
CA ILE A 165 2.96 -25.33 7.74
C ILE A 165 4.17 -24.97 8.58
N VAL A 166 5.32 -24.71 7.95
CA VAL A 166 6.55 -24.23 8.61
C VAL A 166 7.01 -22.93 7.98
N GLN A 167 7.50 -21.99 8.80
CA GLN A 167 7.91 -20.67 8.34
C GLN A 167 9.13 -20.14 9.09
N GLN A 168 10.09 -19.64 8.31
CA GLN A 168 11.19 -18.78 8.71
C GLN A 168 11.21 -17.56 7.79
N GLY A 169 11.17 -16.35 8.33
CA GLY A 169 11.04 -15.11 7.57
C GLY A 169 9.63 -14.52 7.55
N ASP A 170 9.38 -13.62 6.62
CA ASP A 170 8.24 -12.69 6.57
C ASP A 170 7.33 -12.87 5.35
N GLY A 171 7.45 -14.00 4.64
CA GLY A 171 6.49 -14.37 3.60
C GLY A 171 5.06 -14.55 4.16
N THR A 172 4.06 -14.50 3.29
CA THR A 172 2.65 -14.56 3.68
C THR A 172 2.12 -15.98 3.59
N CYS A 173 1.43 -16.44 4.64
CA CYS A 173 0.62 -17.65 4.61
C CYS A 173 -0.87 -17.26 4.66
N ALA A 174 -1.61 -17.53 3.58
CA ALA A 174 -3.00 -17.13 3.45
C ALA A 174 -3.91 -18.37 3.37
N VAL A 175 -4.85 -18.53 4.29
CA VAL A 175 -5.83 -19.63 4.27
C VAL A 175 -7.26 -19.10 4.12
N PHE A 176 -8.03 -19.73 3.24
CA PHE A 176 -9.47 -19.45 3.11
C PHE A 176 -10.29 -20.48 3.86
N ASN A 177 -11.10 -20.02 4.81
CA ASN A 177 -12.04 -20.88 5.53
C ASN A 177 -13.37 -21.02 4.78
N GLU A 178 -14.21 -21.98 5.17
CA GLU A 178 -15.51 -22.25 4.53
C GLU A 178 -16.47 -21.05 4.48
N ASP A 179 -16.33 -20.10 5.40
CA ASP A 179 -17.14 -18.88 5.42
C ASP A 179 -16.66 -17.80 4.43
N GLY A 180 -15.55 -18.07 3.73
CA GLY A 180 -14.91 -17.16 2.78
C GLY A 180 -14.01 -16.10 3.44
N SER A 181 -13.75 -16.20 4.75
CA SER A 181 -12.73 -15.38 5.42
C SER A 181 -11.33 -15.78 4.97
N LEU A 182 -10.44 -14.79 4.90
CA LEU A 182 -9.01 -14.97 4.71
C LEU A 182 -8.32 -14.76 6.06
N ASP A 183 -7.56 -15.76 6.50
CA ASP A 183 -6.75 -15.68 7.70
C ASP A 183 -5.27 -15.94 7.37
N ASP A 184 -4.38 -15.44 8.23
CA ASP A 184 -3.00 -15.93 8.32
C ASP A 184 -2.90 -16.80 9.59
N PRO A 185 -2.68 -18.12 9.44
CA PRO A 185 -2.64 -19.00 10.59
C PRO A 185 -1.30 -18.92 11.35
N MET A 186 -0.27 -18.31 10.77
CA MET A 186 1.08 -18.32 11.33
C MET A 186 1.19 -17.36 12.54
N PRO A 187 1.76 -17.79 13.68
CA PRO A 187 1.97 -16.92 14.83
C PRO A 187 2.88 -15.76 14.46
N GLU A 188 2.68 -14.53 14.97
CA GLU A 188 3.57 -13.39 14.67
C GLU A 188 5.05 -13.68 15.00
N ASP A 189 5.98 -13.09 14.23
CA ASP A 189 7.42 -13.13 14.50
C ASP A 189 7.90 -11.75 14.95
N ASP A 190 8.15 -11.61 16.26
CA ASP A 190 8.62 -10.35 16.88
C ASP A 190 9.97 -9.87 16.34
N LEU A 191 10.73 -10.71 15.62
CA LEU A 191 12.00 -10.31 15.00
C LEU A 191 11.84 -9.84 13.56
N CYS A 192 10.72 -10.15 12.91
CA CYS A 192 10.36 -9.62 11.61
C CYS A 192 9.79 -8.21 11.76
N ILE A 193 10.67 -7.21 11.90
CA ILE A 193 10.30 -5.81 12.11
C ILE A 193 10.80 -4.96 10.95
N ARG A 194 9.85 -4.33 10.23
CA ARG A 194 10.11 -3.43 9.10
C ARG A 194 10.87 -4.14 7.98
N ASN A 195 12.20 -4.02 7.98
CA ASN A 195 13.09 -4.56 6.95
C ASN A 195 14.05 -5.61 7.54
N LEU A 196 13.84 -6.01 8.79
CA LEU A 196 14.55 -7.12 9.41
C LEU A 196 13.70 -8.36 9.20
N THR A 197 14.31 -9.40 8.65
CA THR A 197 13.65 -10.65 8.28
C THR A 197 14.43 -11.80 8.89
N THR A 198 13.75 -12.74 9.54
CA THR A 198 14.40 -13.96 10.05
C THR A 198 14.77 -14.89 8.90
N SER A 199 15.90 -15.59 9.02
CA SER A 199 16.53 -16.27 7.89
C SER A 199 16.95 -17.69 8.25
N LEU A 200 17.02 -18.59 7.26
CA LEU A 200 17.62 -19.92 7.44
C LEU A 200 19.10 -19.85 7.80
N CYS A 201 19.80 -18.77 7.43
CA CYS A 201 21.20 -18.59 7.82
C CYS A 201 21.39 -18.19 9.28
N ASP A 202 20.31 -17.92 10.02
CA ASP A 202 20.39 -17.59 11.43
C ASP A 202 20.87 -18.78 12.26
N LYS A 203 21.73 -18.51 13.25
CA LYS A 203 22.31 -19.55 14.11
C LYS A 203 21.27 -20.38 14.87
N ASP A 204 20.13 -19.80 15.16
CA ASP A 204 19.01 -20.41 15.87
C ASP A 204 17.75 -20.51 14.99
N ALA A 205 17.92 -20.54 13.66
CA ALA A 205 16.83 -20.74 12.70
C ALA A 205 15.94 -21.93 13.08
N ALA A 206 16.52 -23.10 13.38
CA ALA A 206 15.75 -24.29 13.74
C ALA A 206 14.91 -24.11 15.02
N LYS A 207 15.43 -23.33 15.98
CA LYS A 207 14.73 -23.06 17.25
C LYS A 207 13.56 -22.10 17.04
N ARG A 208 13.73 -21.11 16.15
CA ARG A 208 12.76 -20.03 15.95
C ARG A 208 11.75 -20.30 14.85
N MET A 209 12.07 -21.17 13.91
CA MET A 209 11.17 -21.51 12.82
C MET A 209 9.80 -21.88 13.40
N ARG A 210 8.81 -21.12 12.95
CA ARG A 210 7.43 -21.23 13.41
C ARG A 210 6.78 -22.37 12.65
N TYR A 211 5.80 -23.01 13.27
CA TYR A 211 4.96 -23.95 12.56
C TYR A 211 3.51 -23.86 13.04
N VAL A 212 2.61 -24.29 12.17
CA VAL A 212 1.19 -24.49 12.46
C VAL A 212 0.84 -25.91 12.05
N PHE A 213 0.06 -26.57 12.89
CA PHE A 213 -0.57 -27.84 12.57
C PHE A 213 -2.09 -27.66 12.59
N ILE A 214 -2.73 -28.01 11.49
CA ILE A 214 -4.18 -27.95 11.33
C ILE A 214 -4.70 -29.37 11.20
N ASP A 215 -5.56 -29.77 12.13
CA ASP A 215 -6.35 -31.00 12.00
C ASP A 215 -7.52 -30.74 11.04
N ARG A 216 -7.49 -31.38 9.87
CA ARG A 216 -8.52 -31.16 8.83
C ARG A 216 -9.90 -31.67 9.23
N ARG A 217 -10.00 -32.47 10.30
CA ARG A 217 -11.29 -32.89 10.86
C ARG A 217 -11.96 -31.77 11.66
N GLU A 218 -11.15 -30.86 12.21
CA GLU A 218 -11.60 -29.73 13.02
C GLU A 218 -11.73 -28.45 12.19
N ASN A 219 -10.72 -28.15 11.37
CA ASN A 219 -10.70 -26.99 10.49
C ASN A 219 -10.01 -27.34 9.17
N ASP A 220 -10.78 -27.47 8.08
CA ASP A 220 -10.23 -27.74 6.75
C ASP A 220 -10.33 -26.51 5.86
N PRO A 221 -9.25 -25.76 5.59
CA PRO A 221 -9.32 -24.62 4.70
C PRO A 221 -9.68 -25.04 3.26
N MET A 222 -10.41 -24.19 2.54
CA MET A 222 -10.75 -24.40 1.13
C MET A 222 -9.57 -24.11 0.21
N ALA A 223 -8.65 -23.24 0.65
CA ALA A 223 -7.42 -22.93 -0.07
C ALA A 223 -6.32 -22.51 0.89
N LEU A 224 -5.08 -22.75 0.49
CA LEU A 224 -3.85 -22.34 1.16
C LEU A 224 -2.90 -21.73 0.13
N PHE A 225 -2.40 -20.53 0.43
CA PHE A 225 -1.46 -19.77 -0.38
C PHE A 225 -0.22 -19.48 0.43
N LEU A 226 0.94 -19.72 -0.15
CA LEU A 226 2.25 -19.29 0.36
C LEU A 226 2.82 -18.29 -0.64
N ALA A 227 3.33 -17.16 -0.15
CA ALA A 227 3.90 -16.12 -1.00
C ALA A 227 5.16 -15.50 -0.38
N SER A 228 6.08 -15.01 -1.22
CA SER A 228 7.15 -14.11 -0.78
C SER A 228 6.59 -12.75 -0.38
N ASP A 229 7.38 -11.95 0.32
CA ASP A 229 6.95 -10.64 0.81
C ASP A 229 6.60 -9.68 -0.36
N GLY A 230 7.13 -9.97 -1.56
CA GLY A 230 6.86 -9.22 -2.79
C GLY A 230 5.39 -9.19 -3.17
N VAL A 231 4.60 -10.22 -2.83
CA VAL A 231 3.14 -10.20 -3.01
C VAL A 231 2.50 -9.24 -2.01
N GLU A 232 2.68 -9.45 -0.71
CA GLU A 232 2.01 -8.65 0.33
C GLU A 232 2.39 -7.17 0.26
N ARG A 233 3.68 -6.87 0.07
CA ARG A 233 4.19 -5.49 -0.06
C ARG A 233 3.69 -4.78 -1.31
N SER A 234 3.04 -5.49 -2.23
CA SER A 234 2.37 -4.89 -3.39
C SER A 234 0.97 -4.34 -3.09
N PHE A 235 0.43 -4.59 -1.90
CA PHE A 235 -0.89 -4.12 -1.49
C PHE A 235 -0.79 -3.12 -0.33
N TYR A 236 -1.69 -2.13 -0.33
CA TYR A 236 -1.67 -1.05 0.65
C TYR A 236 -2.21 -1.46 2.03
N ASP A 237 -3.16 -2.39 2.05
CA ASP A 237 -3.82 -2.87 3.25
C ASP A 237 -4.34 -4.31 3.07
N THR A 238 -4.72 -4.93 4.19
CA THR A 238 -5.24 -6.30 4.25
C THR A 238 -6.52 -6.49 3.46
N ILE A 239 -7.34 -5.45 3.24
CA ILE A 239 -8.60 -5.55 2.51
C ILE A 239 -8.33 -5.74 1.02
N HIS A 240 -7.38 -5.00 0.46
CA HIS A 240 -6.96 -5.16 -0.93
C HIS A 240 -6.20 -6.48 -1.13
N LEU A 241 -5.37 -6.89 -0.18
CA LEU A 241 -4.73 -8.21 -0.20
C LEU A 241 -5.77 -9.34 -0.17
N SER A 242 -6.79 -9.23 0.70
CA SER A 242 -7.89 -10.19 0.77
C SER A 242 -8.70 -10.24 -0.52
N ALA A 243 -8.99 -9.09 -1.11
CA ALA A 243 -9.67 -9.01 -2.39
C ALA A 243 -8.84 -9.63 -3.52
N PHE A 244 -7.53 -9.44 -3.53
CA PHE A 244 -6.62 -10.06 -4.48
C PHE A 244 -6.68 -11.59 -4.41
N TYR A 245 -6.49 -12.16 -3.22
CA TYR A 245 -6.55 -13.61 -3.04
C TYR A 245 -7.94 -14.18 -3.37
N ALA A 246 -9.02 -13.44 -3.06
CA ALA A 246 -10.38 -13.85 -3.39
C ALA A 246 -10.63 -13.82 -4.91
N GLU A 247 -10.15 -12.79 -5.62
CA GLU A 247 -10.23 -12.70 -7.08
C GLU A 247 -9.38 -13.82 -7.72
N LEU A 248 -8.19 -14.08 -7.20
CA LEU A 248 -7.32 -15.16 -7.64
C LEU A 248 -8.02 -16.53 -7.51
N CYS A 249 -8.62 -16.85 -6.36
CA CYS A 249 -9.41 -18.07 -6.18
C CYS A 249 -10.50 -18.24 -7.25
N LEU A 250 -11.23 -17.15 -7.55
CA LEU A 250 -12.32 -17.17 -8.53
C LEU A 250 -11.81 -17.39 -9.96
N GLU A 251 -10.72 -16.73 -10.34
CA GLU A 251 -10.11 -16.88 -11.66
C GLU A 251 -9.51 -18.28 -11.84
N LEU A 252 -8.77 -18.78 -10.84
CA LEU A 252 -8.13 -20.09 -10.90
C LEU A 252 -9.14 -21.25 -10.99
N CYS A 253 -10.38 -21.08 -10.53
CA CYS A 253 -11.42 -22.11 -10.63
C CYS A 253 -11.89 -22.36 -12.08
N GLU A 254 -11.69 -21.39 -12.96
CA GLU A 254 -12.09 -21.46 -14.37
C GLU A 254 -10.93 -21.91 -15.27
N LEU A 255 -9.74 -22.14 -14.70
CA LEU A 255 -8.50 -22.47 -15.41
C LEU A 255 -8.03 -23.89 -15.11
N GLU A 256 -7.38 -24.53 -16.08
CA GLU A 256 -6.76 -25.85 -15.90
C GLU A 256 -5.35 -25.90 -16.53
N GLY A 257 -4.44 -26.64 -15.87
CA GLY A 257 -3.12 -26.99 -16.43
C GLY A 257 -2.32 -25.79 -16.95
N ALA A 258 -1.95 -25.81 -18.23
CA ALA A 258 -1.10 -24.80 -18.85
C ALA A 258 -1.70 -23.38 -18.86
N ASP A 259 -3.03 -23.26 -18.84
CA ASP A 259 -3.70 -21.94 -18.80
C ASP A 259 -3.48 -21.26 -17.45
N LEU A 260 -3.41 -22.05 -16.37
CA LEU A 260 -3.11 -21.57 -15.03
C LEU A 260 -1.68 -21.02 -14.93
N GLU A 261 -0.70 -21.80 -15.40
CA GLU A 261 0.71 -21.39 -15.40
C GLU A 261 0.90 -20.10 -16.21
N THR A 262 0.25 -20.04 -17.37
CA THR A 262 0.26 -18.87 -18.25
C THR A 262 -0.39 -17.66 -17.57
N TYR A 263 -1.51 -17.84 -16.89
CA TYR A 263 -2.17 -16.75 -16.16
C TYR A 263 -1.24 -16.17 -15.09
N LEU A 264 -0.64 -17.02 -14.24
CA LEU A 264 0.27 -16.58 -13.20
C LEU A 264 1.54 -15.93 -13.75
N SER A 265 2.10 -16.44 -14.86
CA SER A 265 3.30 -15.86 -15.48
C SER A 265 3.06 -14.44 -16.02
N HIS A 266 1.82 -14.07 -16.31
CA HIS A 266 1.46 -12.71 -16.70
C HIS A 266 1.03 -11.84 -15.50
N LEU A 267 0.44 -12.44 -14.47
CA LEU A 267 -0.06 -11.75 -13.29
C LEU A 267 1.07 -11.28 -12.37
N LEU A 268 1.99 -12.17 -11.98
CA LEU A 268 3.02 -11.85 -10.98
C LEU A 268 3.94 -10.67 -11.39
N PRO A 269 4.39 -10.56 -12.66
CA PRO A 269 5.15 -9.38 -13.09
C PRO A 269 4.38 -8.05 -12.93
N GLN A 270 3.04 -8.07 -13.16
CA GLN A 270 2.21 -6.87 -13.00
C GLN A 270 2.03 -6.49 -11.52
N ILE A 271 1.96 -7.49 -10.63
CA ILE A 271 1.94 -7.26 -9.18
C ILE A 271 3.24 -6.56 -8.77
N SER A 272 4.39 -7.11 -9.16
CA SER A 272 5.69 -6.49 -8.89
C SER A 272 5.77 -5.06 -9.41
N GLU A 273 5.43 -4.83 -10.69
CA GLU A 273 5.54 -3.51 -11.33
C GLU A 273 4.71 -2.43 -10.64
N ARG A 274 3.48 -2.79 -10.21
CA ARG A 274 2.54 -1.85 -9.58
C ARG A 274 2.78 -1.68 -8.07
N GLY A 275 3.51 -2.61 -7.46
CA GLY A 275 3.64 -2.75 -6.02
C GLY A 275 5.08 -2.71 -5.53
N SER A 276 5.55 -3.83 -4.97
CA SER A 276 6.84 -3.96 -4.27
C SER A 276 8.05 -3.63 -5.13
N ARG A 277 7.95 -3.89 -6.45
CA ARG A 277 9.04 -3.95 -7.43
C ARG A 277 10.08 -5.03 -7.19
N ASP A 278 9.88 -5.83 -6.14
CA ASP A 278 10.72 -6.96 -5.79
C ASP A 278 10.33 -8.21 -6.58
N ASP A 279 11.11 -9.27 -6.46
CA ASP A 279 10.71 -10.60 -6.93
C ASP A 279 9.35 -10.99 -6.29
N VAL A 280 8.52 -11.68 -7.06
CA VAL A 280 7.17 -12.05 -6.63
C VAL A 280 6.95 -13.52 -6.90
N THR A 281 6.72 -14.27 -5.83
CA THR A 281 6.59 -15.72 -5.88
C THR A 281 5.42 -16.20 -5.06
N MET A 282 4.70 -17.19 -5.60
CA MET A 282 3.54 -17.76 -4.95
C MET A 282 3.38 -19.23 -5.29
N ALA A 283 2.91 -20.01 -4.31
CA ALA A 283 2.39 -21.35 -4.51
C ALA A 283 1.12 -21.54 -3.69
N GLY A 284 0.31 -22.52 -4.06
CA GLY A 284 -0.86 -22.85 -3.27
C GLY A 284 -1.59 -24.08 -3.74
N LEU A 285 -2.58 -24.43 -2.93
CA LEU A 285 -3.52 -25.51 -3.17
C LEU A 285 -4.93 -24.97 -2.92
N MET A 286 -5.88 -25.35 -3.75
CA MET A 286 -7.29 -25.02 -3.51
C MET A 286 -8.22 -26.15 -3.91
N ASP A 287 -9.33 -26.30 -3.18
CA ASP A 287 -10.46 -27.13 -3.58
C ASP A 287 -11.43 -26.29 -4.40
N ALA A 288 -11.35 -26.42 -5.73
CA ALA A 288 -12.17 -25.65 -6.66
C ALA A 288 -13.68 -25.82 -6.40
N GLY A 289 -14.12 -27.02 -5.98
CA GLY A 289 -15.52 -27.29 -5.66
C GLY A 289 -16.01 -26.48 -4.45
N ARG A 290 -15.19 -26.42 -3.39
CA ARG A 290 -15.49 -25.65 -2.18
C ARG A 290 -15.40 -24.14 -2.42
N ILE A 291 -14.40 -23.69 -3.17
CA ILE A 291 -14.28 -22.28 -3.58
C ILE A 291 -15.51 -21.83 -4.38
N MET A 292 -15.99 -22.66 -5.32
CA MET A 292 -17.20 -22.34 -6.09
C MET A 292 -18.47 -22.30 -5.22
N ALA A 293 -18.55 -23.12 -4.18
CA ALA A 293 -19.62 -23.03 -3.19
C ALA A 293 -19.57 -21.73 -2.37
N ALA A 294 -18.36 -21.19 -2.11
CA ALA A 294 -18.13 -19.94 -1.40
C ALA A 294 -18.09 -18.68 -2.30
N ARG A 295 -18.39 -18.81 -3.59
CA ARG A 295 -18.26 -17.73 -4.60
C ARG A 295 -18.91 -16.41 -4.18
N GLU A 296 -20.10 -16.46 -3.58
CA GLU A 296 -20.80 -15.24 -3.13
C GLU A 296 -20.09 -14.53 -1.99
N ALA A 297 -19.42 -15.26 -1.09
CA ALA A 297 -18.60 -14.67 -0.03
C ALA A 297 -17.36 -13.99 -0.61
N LEU A 298 -16.61 -14.69 -1.46
CA LEU A 298 -15.42 -14.15 -2.12
C LEU A 298 -15.74 -12.91 -2.97
N THR A 299 -16.83 -12.96 -3.74
CA THR A 299 -17.31 -11.81 -4.54
C THR A 299 -17.67 -10.61 -3.65
N ARG A 300 -18.19 -10.84 -2.44
CA ARG A 300 -18.43 -9.76 -1.48
C ARG A 300 -17.11 -9.12 -1.03
N THR A 301 -16.10 -9.92 -0.70
CA THR A 301 -14.76 -9.42 -0.33
C THR A 301 -14.17 -8.52 -1.41
N VAL A 302 -14.21 -8.96 -2.68
CA VAL A 302 -13.75 -8.15 -3.82
C VAL A 302 -14.54 -6.83 -3.94
N ASN A 303 -15.87 -6.89 -3.78
CA ASN A 303 -16.71 -5.70 -3.85
C ASN A 303 -16.51 -4.73 -2.68
N VAL A 304 -16.10 -5.20 -1.50
CA VAL A 304 -15.77 -4.34 -0.36
C VAL A 304 -14.55 -3.49 -0.69
N ALA A 305 -13.46 -4.09 -1.20
CA ALA A 305 -12.28 -3.34 -1.61
C ALA A 305 -12.61 -2.29 -2.69
N ARG A 306 -13.34 -2.68 -3.75
CA ARG A 306 -13.78 -1.76 -4.81
C ARG A 306 -14.61 -0.59 -4.27
N LYS A 307 -15.48 -0.83 -3.29
CA LYS A 307 -16.28 0.25 -2.65
C LYS A 307 -15.41 1.15 -1.77
N MET A 308 -14.39 0.62 -1.12
CA MET A 308 -13.44 1.42 -0.34
C MET A 308 -12.63 2.36 -1.24
N ASP A 309 -12.21 1.90 -2.42
CA ASP A 309 -11.55 2.77 -3.42
C ASP A 309 -12.46 3.92 -3.88
N LEU A 310 -13.73 3.61 -4.16
CA LEU A 310 -14.72 4.62 -4.52
C LEU A 310 -14.94 5.62 -3.38
N MET A 311 -15.01 5.14 -2.14
CA MET A 311 -15.16 6.00 -0.96
C MET A 311 -13.95 6.92 -0.77
N LYS A 312 -12.72 6.39 -0.84
CA LYS A 312 -11.47 7.16 -0.73
C LYS A 312 -11.34 8.21 -1.84
N SER A 313 -11.77 7.86 -3.05
CA SER A 313 -11.84 8.80 -4.18
C SER A 313 -12.85 9.93 -3.91
N ALA A 314 -14.05 9.59 -3.43
CA ALA A 314 -15.08 10.58 -3.08
C ALA A 314 -14.64 11.50 -1.92
N GLU A 315 -13.97 10.95 -0.89
CA GLU A 315 -13.39 11.72 0.21
C GLU A 315 -12.33 12.72 -0.28
N THR A 316 -11.49 12.30 -1.22
CA THR A 316 -10.46 13.16 -1.82
C THR A 316 -11.09 14.33 -2.56
N ILE A 317 -12.13 14.07 -3.36
CA ILE A 317 -12.90 15.10 -4.07
C ILE A 317 -13.56 16.05 -3.08
N LEU A 318 -14.25 15.53 -2.05
CA LEU A 318 -14.90 16.34 -1.03
C LEU A 318 -13.90 17.24 -0.29
N LYS A 319 -12.70 16.74 0.00
CA LYS A 319 -11.63 17.52 0.63
C LYS A 319 -11.15 18.66 -0.27
N GLN A 320 -11.01 18.40 -1.58
CA GLN A 320 -10.66 19.43 -2.56
C GLN A 320 -11.75 20.51 -2.65
N GLU A 321 -13.01 20.11 -2.80
CA GLU A 321 -14.16 21.05 -2.85
C GLU A 321 -14.27 21.88 -1.57
N THR A 322 -14.05 21.27 -0.41
CA THR A 322 -14.07 21.96 0.88
C THR A 322 -12.97 23.02 0.97
N ASN A 323 -11.76 22.71 0.48
CA ASN A 323 -10.66 23.67 0.43
C ASN A 323 -10.96 24.82 -0.54
N THR A 324 -11.52 24.52 -1.71
CA THR A 324 -11.94 25.50 -2.70
C THR A 324 -13.04 26.42 -2.14
N LYS A 325 -14.04 25.87 -1.43
CA LYS A 325 -15.06 26.66 -0.75
C LYS A 325 -14.47 27.60 0.29
N LYS A 326 -13.54 27.13 1.13
CA LYS A 326 -12.83 27.97 2.12
C LYS A 326 -12.06 29.10 1.45
N HIS A 327 -11.44 28.85 0.30
CA HIS A 327 -10.78 29.89 -0.48
C HIS A 327 -11.78 30.96 -0.94
N TYR A 328 -12.90 30.56 -1.55
CA TYR A 328 -13.92 31.51 -2.01
C TYR A 328 -14.56 32.31 -0.87
N VAL A 329 -14.78 31.71 0.30
CA VAL A 329 -15.27 32.43 1.48
C VAL A 329 -14.30 33.54 1.88
N ARG A 330 -13.00 33.24 1.96
CA ARG A 330 -11.97 34.25 2.29
C ARG A 330 -11.90 35.37 1.25
N GLU A 331 -12.02 35.05 -0.04
CA GLU A 331 -12.04 36.07 -1.09
C GLU A 331 -13.31 36.93 -1.02
N SER A 332 -14.46 36.34 -0.71
CA SER A 332 -15.71 37.07 -0.47
C SER A 332 -15.58 38.04 0.70
N GLU A 333 -15.01 37.59 1.83
CA GLU A 333 -14.77 38.44 3.00
C GLU A 333 -13.85 39.63 2.68
N LYS A 334 -12.83 39.45 1.83
CA LYS A 334 -11.98 40.56 1.36
C LYS A 334 -12.76 41.55 0.51
N ILE A 335 -13.55 41.07 -0.45
CA ILE A 335 -14.36 41.92 -1.32
C ILE A 335 -15.39 42.70 -0.50
N GLU A 336 -16.03 42.06 0.49
CA GLU A 336 -16.95 42.74 1.42
C GLU A 336 -16.25 43.87 2.19
N HIS A 337 -15.00 43.65 2.63
CA HIS A 337 -14.22 44.69 3.28
C HIS A 337 -13.87 45.85 2.33
N GLU A 338 -13.49 45.55 1.08
CA GLU A 338 -13.23 46.57 0.05
C GLU A 338 -14.48 47.38 -0.29
N ILE A 339 -15.65 46.73 -0.40
CA ILE A 339 -16.94 47.41 -0.62
C ILE A 339 -17.22 48.35 0.56
N HIS A 340 -17.03 47.90 1.80
CA HIS A 340 -17.24 48.72 2.98
C HIS A 340 -16.34 49.97 2.99
N ASP A 341 -15.07 49.82 2.61
CA ASP A 341 -14.12 50.93 2.48
C ASP A 341 -14.54 51.93 1.38
N VAL A 342 -15.04 51.43 0.25
CA VAL A 342 -15.53 52.28 -0.85
C VAL A 342 -16.80 53.04 -0.43
N ASP A 343 -17.76 52.37 0.22
CA ASP A 343 -18.98 52.99 0.72
C ASP A 343 -18.66 54.11 1.73
N GLY A 344 -17.68 53.89 2.62
CA GLY A 344 -17.18 54.93 3.53
C GLY A 344 -16.64 56.15 2.81
N LYS A 345 -15.85 55.96 1.74
CA LYS A 345 -15.33 57.06 0.91
C LYS A 345 -16.44 57.81 0.16
N ILE A 346 -17.47 57.09 -0.30
CA ILE A 346 -18.63 57.72 -0.97
C ILE A 346 -19.35 58.65 0.02
N LEU A 347 -19.62 58.19 1.24
CA LEU A 347 -20.23 58.99 2.31
C LEU A 347 -19.43 60.27 2.59
N GLU A 348 -18.10 60.16 2.74
CA GLU A 348 -17.23 61.33 2.95
C GLU A 348 -17.30 62.34 1.78
N LEU A 349 -17.35 61.84 0.54
CA LEU A 349 -17.45 62.68 -0.65
C LEU A 349 -18.82 63.35 -0.77
N GLU A 350 -19.91 62.67 -0.39
CA GLU A 350 -21.26 63.23 -0.34
C GLU A 350 -21.36 64.35 0.69
N GLU A 351 -20.75 64.19 1.87
CA GLU A 351 -20.70 65.22 2.90
C GLU A 351 -19.90 66.45 2.43
N LYS A 352 -18.72 66.24 1.82
CA LYS A 352 -17.93 67.32 1.21
C LYS A 352 -18.70 68.06 0.12
N LYS A 353 -19.42 67.34 -0.74
CA LYS A 353 -20.27 67.92 -1.79
C LYS A 353 -21.37 68.79 -1.18
N SER A 354 -22.03 68.33 -0.11
CA SER A 354 -23.06 69.09 0.61
C SER A 354 -22.51 70.41 1.16
N HIS A 355 -21.34 70.37 1.82
CA HIS A 355 -20.65 71.57 2.30
C HIS A 355 -20.32 72.55 1.18
N LEU A 356 -19.72 72.07 0.08
CA LEU A 356 -19.41 72.90 -1.09
C LEU A 356 -20.66 73.55 -1.70
N LEU A 357 -21.79 72.84 -1.73
CA LEU A 357 -23.06 73.39 -2.23
C LEU A 357 -23.58 74.51 -1.32
N GLN A 358 -23.52 74.35 0.00
CA GLN A 358 -23.89 75.40 0.95
C GLN A 358 -23.01 76.64 0.82
N ASP A 359 -21.70 76.46 0.66
CA ASP A 359 -20.77 77.57 0.47
C ASP A 359 -21.01 78.29 -0.87
N LEU A 360 -21.30 77.54 -1.93
CA LEU A 360 -21.65 78.11 -3.23
C LEU A 360 -22.96 78.91 -3.18
N GLU A 361 -23.94 78.43 -2.39
CA GLU A 361 -25.19 79.15 -2.17
C GLU A 361 -24.94 80.46 -1.41
N LYS A 362 -24.18 80.45 -0.31
CA LYS A 362 -23.78 81.67 0.43
C LYS A 362 -23.07 82.68 -0.48
N MET A 363 -22.15 82.22 -1.32
CA MET A 363 -21.43 83.07 -2.27
C MET A 363 -22.38 83.70 -3.29
N LYS A 364 -23.37 82.95 -3.80
CA LYS A 364 -24.42 83.50 -4.68
C LYS A 364 -25.25 84.57 -3.97
N THR A 365 -25.63 84.36 -2.71
CA THR A 365 -26.39 85.35 -1.93
C THR A 365 -25.57 86.62 -1.73
N MET A 366 -24.31 86.50 -1.31
CA MET A 366 -23.39 87.64 -1.17
C MET A 366 -23.24 88.41 -2.47
N HIS A 367 -23.01 87.70 -3.59
CA HIS A 367 -22.87 88.33 -4.90
C HIS A 367 -24.15 89.08 -5.31
N THR A 368 -25.31 88.48 -5.06
CA THR A 368 -26.62 89.11 -5.35
C THR A 368 -26.82 90.38 -4.51
N SER A 369 -26.47 90.33 -3.21
CA SER A 369 -26.50 91.51 -2.34
C SER A 369 -25.54 92.60 -2.80
N GLN A 370 -24.33 92.25 -3.24
CA GLN A 370 -23.37 93.22 -3.80
C GLN A 370 -23.88 93.87 -5.09
N ILE A 371 -24.50 93.08 -5.98
CA ILE A 371 -25.15 93.64 -7.18
C ILE A 371 -26.23 94.65 -6.78
N LEU A 372 -27.02 94.35 -5.74
CA LEU A 372 -28.06 95.27 -5.25
C LEU A 372 -27.44 96.57 -4.72
N VAL A 373 -26.41 96.47 -3.87
CA VAL A 373 -25.68 97.64 -3.34
C VAL A 373 -25.08 98.48 -4.47
N CYS A 374 -24.49 97.85 -5.49
CA CYS A 374 -23.96 98.56 -6.65
C CYS A 374 -25.07 99.29 -7.42
N LYS A 375 -26.24 98.68 -7.60
CA LYS A 375 -27.40 99.33 -8.26
C LYS A 375 -27.96 100.49 -7.44
N GLU A 376 -28.03 100.34 -6.12
CA GLU A 376 -28.46 101.43 -5.22
C GLU A 376 -27.47 102.61 -5.29
N ALA A 377 -26.17 102.34 -5.22
CA ALA A 377 -25.14 103.36 -5.38
C ALA A 377 -25.15 104.03 -6.76
N GLU A 378 -25.43 103.28 -7.84
CA GLU A 378 -25.62 103.82 -9.19
C GLU A 378 -26.83 104.76 -9.23
N THR A 379 -27.93 104.39 -8.57
CA THR A 379 -29.14 105.22 -8.48
C THR A 379 -28.89 106.50 -7.67
N GLU A 380 -28.22 106.42 -6.52
CA GLU A 380 -27.83 107.60 -5.72
C GLU A 380 -26.86 108.51 -6.49
N PHE A 381 -25.92 107.93 -7.22
CA PHE A 381 -25.01 108.68 -8.08
C PHE A 381 -25.78 109.42 -9.19
N ASP A 382 -26.72 108.76 -9.85
CA ASP A 382 -27.57 109.35 -10.87
C ASP A 382 -28.46 110.47 -10.29
N GLU A 383 -29.02 110.31 -9.10
CA GLU A 383 -29.77 111.35 -8.39
C GLU A 383 -28.90 112.56 -8.02
N ALA A 384 -27.72 112.32 -7.44
CA ALA A 384 -26.76 113.36 -7.09
C ALA A 384 -26.26 114.12 -8.33
N ASN A 385 -25.99 113.40 -9.43
CA ASN A 385 -25.64 113.98 -10.71
C ASN A 385 -26.81 114.81 -11.28
N GLY A 386 -28.04 114.30 -11.21
CA GLY A 386 -29.24 115.04 -11.59
C GLY A 386 -29.50 116.28 -10.73
N MET A 387 -29.16 116.27 -9.44
CA MET A 387 -29.16 117.46 -8.58
C MET A 387 -28.06 118.44 -8.94
N PHE A 388 -26.84 117.97 -9.20
CA PHE A 388 -25.72 118.80 -9.62
C PHE A 388 -26.00 119.52 -10.94
N VAL A 389 -26.54 118.80 -11.93
CA VAL A 389 -26.99 119.39 -13.21
C VAL A 389 -28.09 120.43 -12.97
N ARG A 390 -29.09 120.15 -12.11
CA ARG A 390 -30.14 121.13 -11.76
C ARG A 390 -29.57 122.38 -11.06
N SER A 391 -28.60 122.23 -10.17
CA SER A 391 -27.94 123.35 -9.49
C SER A 391 -27.07 124.17 -10.46
N LEU A 392 -26.40 123.53 -11.42
CA LEU A 392 -25.70 124.22 -12.51
C LEU A 392 -26.65 125.03 -13.37
N MET A 393 -27.80 124.46 -13.75
CA MET A 393 -28.84 125.18 -14.51
C MET A 393 -29.44 126.35 -13.70
N ALA A 394 -29.63 126.19 -12.38
CA ALA A 394 -30.11 127.26 -11.52
C ALA A 394 -29.09 128.39 -11.30
N LEU A 395 -27.79 128.11 -11.40
CA LEU A 395 -26.73 129.13 -11.39
C LEU A 395 -26.63 129.88 -12.71
N GLU A 396 -26.99 129.25 -13.84
CA GLU A 396 -27.12 129.94 -15.13
C GLU A 396 -28.40 130.80 -15.23
N GLU A 397 -29.45 130.50 -14.45
CA GLU A 397 -30.71 131.27 -14.39
C GLU A 397 -30.74 132.34 -13.29
N GLY A 398 -29.65 132.50 -12.54
CA GLY A 398 -29.56 133.34 -11.34
C GLY A 398 -28.39 134.32 -11.33
N ASP A 399 -28.08 134.96 -12.46
CA ASP A 399 -27.53 136.34 -12.56
C ASP A 399 -27.59 136.84 -14.01
#